data_AF-A0A7Y6AHB2-F1
#
_entry.id   AF-A0A7Y6AHB2-F1
#
_cell.length_a   1.000
_cell.length_b   1.000
_cell.length_c   1.000
_cell.angle_alpha   90.00
_cell.angle_beta   90.00
_cell.angle_gamma   90.00
#
_symmetry.space_group_name_H-M   'P 1'
#
loop_
_entity.id
_entity.type
_entity.pdbx_description
1 polymer ?
#
loop_
_entity_poly.entity_id
_entity_poly.type
_entity_poly.pdbx_seq_one_letter_code
_entity_poly.pdbx_strand_id
1 'polypeptide(L)' 'MGKKKAPKSKAGKIIGLGMQVFGAIGVIKQIKEAKGKHDRLELADAIVSAAAVVTGFALLIRALREEQEEATEIEGL' A
#
# COMPACT_ATOMS: atom_id res chain seq x y z
N MET A 1 -12.47 18.46 17.10
CA MET A 1 -11.94 17.24 17.77
C MET A 1 -10.69 16.77 17.01
N GLY A 2 -9.51 17.21 17.42
CA GLY A 2 -8.25 16.88 16.73
C GLY A 2 -7.90 15.41 16.93
N LYS A 3 -7.79 14.63 15.84
CA LYS A 3 -7.38 13.23 15.92
C LYS A 3 -5.89 13.17 16.26
N LYS A 4 -5.56 12.79 17.50
CA LYS A 4 -4.18 12.54 17.93
C LYS A 4 -3.61 11.42 17.07
N LYS A 5 -2.64 11.73 16.19
CA LYS A 5 -1.87 10.73 15.46
C LYS A 5 -1.06 9.95 16.50
N ALA A 6 -1.35 8.66 16.65
CA ALA A 6 -0.57 7.79 17.54
C ALA A 6 0.92 7.81 17.13
N PRO A 7 1.88 7.66 18.05
CA PRO A 7 3.29 7.62 17.72
C PRO A 7 3.54 6.48 16.71
N LYS A 8 3.95 6.86 15.48
CA LYS A 8 4.18 5.91 14.39
C LYS A 8 5.40 5.05 14.72
N SER A 9 5.15 3.88 15.32
CA SER A 9 6.21 2.97 15.76
C SER A 9 6.78 2.19 14.57
N LYS A 10 8.05 1.76 14.68
CA LYS A 10 8.71 0.90 13.67
C LYS A 10 7.92 -0.36 13.35
N ALA A 11 7.13 -0.88 14.30
CA ALA A 11 6.24 -2.02 14.09
C ALA A 11 5.12 -1.72 13.08
N GLY A 12 4.59 -0.49 13.06
CA GLY A 12 3.58 -0.06 12.08
C GLY A 12 4.11 -0.05 10.64
N LYS A 13 5.38 0.32 10.44
CA LYS A 13 6.04 0.25 9.11
C LYS A 13 6.25 -1.20 8.66
N ILE A 14 6.72 -2.08 9.54
CA ILE A 14 6.97 -3.50 9.19
C ILE A 14 5.67 -4.22 8.83
N ILE A 15 4.62 -4.03 9.65
CA ILE A 15 3.31 -4.62 9.39
C ILE A 15 2.71 -4.06 8.09
N GLY A 16 2.75 -2.74 7.90
CA GLY A 16 2.24 -2.09 6.69
C GLY A 16 2.96 -2.56 5.42
N LEU A 17 4.28 -2.75 5.47
CA LEU A 17 5.06 -3.26 4.34
C LEU A 17 4.75 -4.74 4.06
N GLY A 18 4.64 -5.57 5.10
CA GLY A 18 4.30 -6.98 4.97
C GLY A 18 2.91 -7.20 4.36
N MET A 19 1.93 -6.40 4.77
CA MET A 19 0.56 -6.46 4.24
C MET A 19 0.51 -6.07 2.76
N GLN A 20 1.36 -5.13 2.33
CA GLN A 20 1.42 -4.69 0.93
C GLN A 20 2.07 -5.73 0.00
N VAL A 21 3.15 -6.38 0.45
CA VAL A 21 3.76 -7.49 -0.30
C VAL A 21 2.76 -8.65 -0.44
N PHE A 22 2.05 -8.98 0.64
CA PHE A 22 1.01 -10.02 0.60
C PHE A 22 -0.12 -9.68 -0.39
N GLY A 23 -0.61 -8.44 -0.36
CA GLY A 23 -1.63 -7.96 -1.30
C GLY A 23 -1.19 -8.02 -2.76
N ALA A 24 0.05 -7.61 -3.05
CA ALA A 24 0.61 -7.67 -4.41
C ALA A 24 0.70 -9.11 -4.95
N ILE A 25 1.15 -10.06 -4.12
CA ILE A 25 1.21 -11.48 -4.51
C ILE A 25 -0.20 -12.03 -4.79
N GLY A 26 -1.19 -11.68 -3.97
CA GLY A 26 -2.58 -12.09 -4.16
C GLY A 26 -3.18 -11.64 -5.49
N VAL A 27 -2.94 -10.39 -5.88
CA VAL A 27 -3.39 -9.85 -7.18
C VAL A 27 -2.75 -10.60 -8.35
N ILE A 28 -1.44 -10.88 -8.29
CA ILE A 28 -0.74 -11.60 -9.34
C ILE A 28 -1.35 -13.00 -9.57
N LYS A 29 -1.69 -13.71 -8.48
CA LYS A 29 -2.33 -15.03 -8.57
C LYS A 29 -3.71 -14.97 -9.19
N GLN A 30 -4.54 -14.00 -8.78
CA GLN A 30 -5.88 -13.78 -9.34
C GLN A 30 -5.82 -13.48 -10.84
N ILE A 31 -4.92 -12.58 -11.27
CA ILE A 31 -4.74 -12.27 -12.70
C ILE A 31 -4.32 -13.54 -13.48
N LYS A 32 -3.38 -14.33 -12.94
CA LYS A 32 -2.91 -15.56 -13.60
C LYS A 32 -4.04 -16.58 -13.73
N GLU A 33 -4.86 -16.73 -12.70
CA GLU A 33 -5.97 -17.67 -12.65
C GLU A 33 -7.12 -17.25 -13.57
N ALA A 34 -7.53 -15.98 -13.52
CA ALA A 34 -8.53 -15.41 -14.40
C ALA A 34 -8.14 -15.54 -15.88
N LYS A 35 -6.86 -15.30 -16.21
CA LYS A 35 -6.35 -15.51 -17.58
C LYS A 35 -6.38 -16.98 -17.99
N GLY A 36 -6.06 -17.90 -17.08
CA GLY A 36 -6.10 -19.34 -17.35
C GLY A 36 -7.51 -19.89 -17.58
N LYS A 37 -8.51 -19.35 -16.87
CA LYS A 37 -9.91 -19.75 -16.97
C LYS A 37 -10.70 -19.00 -18.04
N HIS A 38 -10.10 -18.00 -18.71
CA HIS A 38 -10.78 -17.06 -19.60
C HIS A 38 -11.97 -16.32 -18.95
N ASP A 39 -11.95 -16.19 -17.61
CA ASP A 39 -13.01 -15.52 -16.88
C ASP A 39 -12.82 -14.00 -16.95
N ARG A 40 -13.65 -13.34 -17.77
CA ARG A 40 -13.55 -11.90 -18.01
C ARG A 40 -14.05 -11.07 -16.83
N LEU A 41 -14.96 -11.61 -16.01
CA LEU A 41 -15.47 -10.93 -14.82
C LEU A 41 -14.39 -10.92 -13.74
N GLU A 42 -13.77 -12.08 -13.51
CA GLU A 42 -12.67 -12.21 -12.55
C GLU A 42 -11.45 -11.38 -12.98
N LEU A 43 -11.16 -11.30 -14.28
CA LEU A 43 -10.08 -10.44 -14.78
C LEU A 43 -10.34 -8.96 -14.49
N ALA A 44 -11.59 -8.50 -14.64
CA ALA A 44 -11.96 -7.12 -14.34
C ALA A 44 -11.81 -6.81 -12.83
N ASP A 45 -12.27 -7.71 -11.96
CA ASP A 45 -12.09 -7.58 -10.52
C ASP A 45 -10.60 -7.57 -10.12
N ALA A 46 -9.80 -8.42 -10.75
CA ALA A 46 -8.36 -8.46 -10.54
C ALA A 46 -7.66 -7.14 -10.94
N ILE A 47 -8.14 -6.45 -12.00
CA ILE A 47 -7.65 -5.12 -12.39
C ILE A 47 -7.99 -4.07 -11.32
N VAL A 48 -9.22 -4.08 -10.80
CA VAL A 48 -9.64 -3.16 -9.73
C VAL A 48 -8.80 -3.41 -8.46
N SER A 49 -8.60 -4.69 -8.10
CA SER A 49 -7.75 -5.08 -6.99
C SER A 49 -6.29 -4.64 -7.18
N ALA A 50 -5.74 -4.75 -8.40
CA ALA A 50 -4.41 -4.23 -8.72
C ALA A 50 -4.30 -2.72 -8.50
N ALA A 51 -5.30 -1.95 -8.95
CA ALA A 51 -5.34 -0.51 -8.77
C ALA A 51 -5.39 -0.12 -7.28
N ALA A 52 -6.15 -0.87 -6.47
CA ALA A 52 -6.19 -0.66 -5.02
C ALA A 52 -4.83 -0.90 -4.36
N VAL A 53 -4.10 -1.96 -4.75
CA VAL A 53 -2.75 -2.24 -4.25
C VAL A 53 -1.79 -1.09 -4.61
N VAL A 54 -1.79 -0.64 -5.87
CA VAL A 54 -0.95 0.49 -6.33
C VAL A 54 -1.25 1.75 -5.52
N THR A 55 -2.52 2.05 -5.29
CA THR A 55 -2.94 3.20 -4.47
C THR A 55 -2.45 3.06 -3.03
N GLY A 56 -2.55 1.86 -2.45
CA GLY A 56 -2.01 1.56 -1.13
C GLY A 56 -0.51 1.83 -1.04
N PHE A 57 0.28 1.44 -2.03
CA PHE A 57 1.71 1.77 -2.10
C PHE A 57 1.94 3.28 -2.23
N ALA A 58 1.18 3.98 -3.08
CA ALA A 58 1.30 5.42 -3.24
C ALA A 58 1.04 6.17 -1.93
N LEU A 59 0.04 5.77 -1.16
CA LEU A 59 -0.26 6.35 0.15
C LEU A 59 0.86 6.10 1.17
N LEU A 60 1.45 4.90 1.17
CA LEU A 60 2.61 4.60 2.02
C LEU A 60 3.81 5.49 1.66
N ILE A 61 4.14 5.61 0.38
CA ILE A 61 5.24 6.46 -0.09
C ILE A 61 4.99 7.93 0.27
N ARG A 62 3.75 8.41 0.11
CA ARG A 62 3.36 9.78 0.50
C ARG A 62 3.60 10.02 1.98
N ALA A 63 3.19 9.08 2.83
CA ALA A 63 3.38 9.17 4.27
C ALA A 63 4.87 9.12 4.67
N LEU A 64 5.70 8.35 3.96
CA LEU A 64 7.15 8.31 4.18
C LEU A 64 7.82 9.62 3.77
N ARG A 65 7.37 10.27 2.69
CA ARG A 65 7.90 11.56 2.27
C ARG A 65 7.56 12.68 3.24
N GLU A 66 6.31 12.75 3.70
CA GLU A 66 5.88 13.72 4.72
C GLU A 66 6.74 13.61 5.99
N GLU A 67 7.06 12.38 6.43
CA GLU A 67 7.91 12.16 7.60
C GLU A 67 9.36 12.65 7.42
N GLN A 68 9.91 12.58 6.20
CA GLN A 68 11.28 13.02 5.91
C GLN A 68 11.38 14.54 5.81
N GLU A 69 10.36 15.18 5.23
CA GLU A 69 10.27 16.65 5.16
C GLU A 69 10.16 17.25 6.57
N GLU A 70 9.32 16.67 7.44
CA GLU A 70 9.26 17.06 8.87
C GLU A 70 10.61 16.86 9.56
N ALA A 71 11.30 15.72 9.36
CA ALA A 71 12.61 15.45 9.99
C ALA A 71 13.72 16.41 9.56
N THR A 72 13.68 16.89 8.31
CA THR A 72 14.70 17.80 7.75
C THR A 72 14.53 19.23 8.28
N GLU A 73 13.31 19.64 8.62
CA GLU A 73 13.01 20.96 9.20
C GLU A 73 13.49 21.07 10.67
N ILE A 74 13.55 19.95 11.39
CA ILE A 74 14.00 19.89 12.81
C ILE A 74 15.53 19.86 12.96
N GLU A 75 16.28 19.35 11.97
CA GLU A 75 17.76 19.37 12.00
C GLU A 75 18.35 20.70 11.47
N GLY A 76 17.55 21.51 10.77
CA GLY A 76 17.98 22.81 10.24
C GLY A 76 17.83 24.00 11.20
N LEU A 77 17.46 23.75 12.47
CA LEU A 77 17.10 24.77 13.47
C LEU A 77 18.02 24.71 14.70
#